data_AF-A0A820GCW6-F1
#
_entry.id   AF-A0A820GCW6-F1
#
_cell.length_a   1.000
_cell.length_b   1.000
_cell.length_c   1.000
_cell.angle_alpha   90.00
_cell.angle_beta   90.00
_cell.angle_gamma   90.00
#
_symmetry.space_group_name_H-M   'P 1'
#
loop_
_entity.id
_entity.type
_entity.pdbx_description
1 polymer ?
#
loop_
_entity_poly.entity_id
_entity_poly.type
_entity_poly.pdbx_seq_one_letter_code
_entity_poly.pdbx_strand_id
1 'polypeptide(L)'
;PWTLLQIEERLLSVQELPSKVGQDICLLLLKTLQRKGISTEKLVAQCYDNAPNMGGIHKGVQACVTNHLNREILHIPCGAHNSNLAVEYACVCSIEYINLFMLLQELYNYFTLSIKRCHVLREAFDKSPYALHIKSLSDTRWTANYESIHAVIESYDEIIYCFHLIEEGEQFDKESKLQGKNLRSKFISYEIIVLLKFMENITRTTNSLTVHLQSKQLDILSSMELITNTLKLIKMMRNDDQSLKNILLLGEKHIEPYDVDIDKGFNRLHRFHQPSCRIDPKPAKVVQLTR
;
A
#
# COMPACT_ATOMS: atom_id res chain seq x y z
N PRO A 1 37.44 -3.85 -29.61
CA PRO A 1 36.14 -3.26 -30.01
C PRO A 1 35.00 -4.00 -29.32
N TRP A 2 34.54 -3.49 -28.18
CA TRP A 2 33.30 -3.97 -27.56
C TRP A 2 32.16 -3.50 -28.47
N THR A 3 31.70 -4.39 -29.35
CA THR A 3 30.43 -4.18 -30.04
C THR A 3 29.38 -3.82 -29.00
N LEU A 4 28.73 -2.67 -29.19
CA LEU A 4 27.56 -2.27 -28.42
C LEU A 4 26.58 -3.45 -28.40
N LEU A 5 26.53 -4.15 -27.27
CA LEU A 5 25.57 -5.23 -27.06
C LEU A 5 24.19 -4.58 -27.07
N GLN A 6 23.39 -4.88 -28.10
CA GLN A 6 22.01 -4.47 -28.13
C GLN A 6 21.22 -5.37 -27.18
N ILE A 7 20.77 -4.79 -26.07
CA ILE A 7 19.94 -5.47 -25.08
C ILE A 7 18.51 -5.51 -25.61
N GLU A 8 17.94 -6.72 -25.70
CA GLU A 8 16.60 -6.95 -26.22
C GLU A 8 15.79 -7.76 -25.22
N GLU A 9 14.61 -7.26 -24.85
CA GLU A 9 13.65 -7.97 -24.02
C GLU A 9 12.57 -8.60 -24.92
N ARG A 10 12.34 -9.91 -24.80
CA ARG A 10 11.35 -10.63 -25.62
C ARG A 10 10.51 -11.56 -24.77
N LEU A 11 9.19 -11.44 -24.89
CA LEU A 11 8.26 -12.42 -24.32
C LEU A 11 8.42 -13.77 -25.05
N LEU A 12 8.92 -14.78 -24.34
CA LEU A 12 9.13 -16.12 -24.91
C LEU A 12 7.83 -16.96 -24.94
N SER A 13 7.07 -16.90 -23.85
CA SER A 13 5.82 -17.65 -23.70
C SER A 13 5.06 -17.23 -22.44
N VAL A 14 3.74 -17.36 -22.48
CA VAL A 14 2.90 -17.50 -21.29
C VAL A 14 2.51 -18.97 -21.19
N GLN A 15 2.68 -19.59 -20.02
CA GLN A 15 2.36 -21.00 -19.78
C GLN A 15 1.45 -21.13 -18.56
N GLU A 16 0.52 -22.06 -18.62
CA GLU A 16 -0.25 -22.47 -17.45
C GLU A 16 0.64 -23.33 -16.54
N LEU A 17 0.67 -23.01 -15.24
CA LEU A 17 1.47 -23.75 -14.28
C LEU A 17 0.73 -25.02 -13.83
N PRO A 18 1.37 -26.20 -13.85
CA PRO A 18 0.75 -27.44 -13.37
C PRO A 18 0.61 -27.46 -11.84
N SER A 19 1.44 -26.71 -11.12
CA SER A 19 1.36 -26.54 -9.67
C SER A 19 2.13 -25.27 -9.23
N LYS A 20 2.04 -24.92 -7.94
CA LYS A 20 2.83 -23.84 -7.34
C LYS A 20 4.19 -24.30 -6.80
N VAL A 21 4.59 -25.56 -7.01
CA VAL A 21 5.84 -26.13 -6.48
C VAL A 21 7.01 -25.74 -7.37
N GLY A 22 8.10 -25.25 -6.77
CA GLY A 22 9.27 -24.75 -7.53
C GLY A 22 9.87 -25.77 -8.50
N GLN A 23 9.84 -27.06 -8.17
CA GLN A 23 10.31 -28.14 -9.05
C GLN A 23 9.47 -28.26 -10.32
N ASP A 24 8.14 -28.20 -10.22
CA ASP A 24 7.25 -28.31 -11.38
C ASP A 24 7.38 -27.08 -12.30
N ILE A 25 7.52 -25.90 -11.69
CA ILE A 25 7.78 -24.65 -12.42
C ILE A 25 9.14 -24.73 -13.15
N CYS A 26 10.19 -25.23 -12.49
CA CYS A 26 11.50 -25.44 -13.10
C CYS A 26 11.43 -26.38 -14.32
N LEU A 27 10.79 -27.54 -14.17
CA LEU A 27 10.65 -28.50 -15.28
C LEU A 27 9.88 -27.91 -16.46
N LEU A 28 8.82 -27.15 -16.20
CA LEU A 28 8.07 -26.45 -17.23
C LEU A 28 8.93 -25.38 -17.93
N LEU A 29 9.72 -24.61 -17.18
CA LEU A 29 10.63 -23.60 -17.72
C LEU A 29 11.67 -24.23 -18.66
N LEU A 30 12.36 -25.28 -18.22
CA LEU A 30 13.37 -25.97 -19.04
C LEU A 30 12.76 -26.59 -20.30
N LYS A 31 11.59 -27.24 -20.17
CA LYS A 31 10.85 -27.79 -21.31
C LYS A 31 10.43 -26.70 -22.29
N THR A 32 10.07 -25.52 -21.79
CA THR A 32 9.69 -24.37 -22.61
C THR A 32 10.89 -23.82 -23.38
N LEU A 33 12.05 -23.66 -22.74
CA LEU A 33 13.29 -23.26 -23.41
C LEU A 33 13.66 -24.25 -24.51
N GLN A 34 13.58 -25.55 -24.23
CA GLN A 34 13.84 -26.61 -25.21
C GLN A 34 12.89 -26.52 -26.42
N ARG A 35 11.58 -26.38 -26.19
CA ARG A 35 10.57 -26.21 -27.27
C ARG A 35 10.82 -24.97 -28.13
N LYS A 36 11.39 -23.91 -27.53
CA LYS A 36 11.73 -22.66 -28.23
C LYS A 36 13.12 -22.72 -28.89
N GLY A 37 13.83 -23.84 -28.80
CA GLY A 37 15.17 -24.01 -29.37
C GLY A 37 16.24 -23.18 -28.63
N ILE A 38 15.99 -22.76 -27.39
CA ILE A 38 16.93 -21.99 -26.58
C ILE A 38 17.76 -22.96 -25.74
N SER A 39 19.06 -22.99 -26.00
CA SER A 39 20.00 -23.80 -25.23
C SER A 39 20.13 -23.26 -23.80
N THR A 40 20.00 -24.15 -22.82
CA THR A 40 20.20 -23.87 -21.39
C THR A 40 21.66 -23.54 -21.05
N GLU A 41 22.62 -23.87 -21.92
CA GLU A 41 24.03 -23.45 -21.76
C GLU A 41 24.19 -21.94 -21.82
N LYS A 42 23.27 -21.24 -22.49
CA LYS A 42 23.26 -19.78 -22.59
C LYS A 42 22.52 -19.10 -21.43
N LEU A 43 21.96 -19.87 -20.49
CA LEU A 43 21.28 -19.31 -19.33
C LEU A 43 22.31 -18.76 -18.35
N VAL A 44 22.35 -17.45 -18.13
CA VAL A 44 23.36 -16.82 -17.25
C VAL A 44 22.77 -16.49 -15.88
N ALA A 45 21.56 -15.95 -15.87
CA ALA A 45 20.88 -15.50 -14.67
C ALA A 45 19.38 -15.81 -14.75
N GLN A 46 18.75 -15.78 -13.58
CA GLN A 46 17.33 -15.97 -13.36
C GLN A 46 16.82 -14.88 -12.41
N CYS A 47 15.72 -14.22 -12.78
CA CYS A 47 15.18 -13.09 -12.03
C CYS A 47 13.72 -13.36 -11.66
N TYR A 48 13.41 -13.42 -10.36
CA TYR A 48 12.07 -13.70 -9.86
C TYR A 48 11.70 -12.80 -8.67
N ASP A 49 10.44 -12.85 -8.26
CA ASP A 49 10.05 -12.36 -6.94
C ASP A 49 10.66 -13.24 -5.84
N ASN A 50 10.64 -12.73 -4.61
CA ASN A 50 11.17 -13.42 -3.44
C ASN A 50 10.17 -14.40 -2.81
N ALA A 51 9.13 -14.80 -3.54
CA ALA A 51 8.20 -15.80 -3.04
C ALA A 51 8.97 -17.11 -2.78
N PRO A 52 8.66 -17.86 -1.71
CA PRO A 52 9.40 -19.08 -1.35
C PRO A 52 9.49 -20.11 -2.47
N ASN A 53 8.47 -20.19 -3.33
CA ASN A 53 8.42 -21.12 -4.46
C ASN A 53 9.31 -20.69 -5.62
N MET A 54 9.65 -19.41 -5.74
CA MET A 54 10.51 -18.86 -6.80
C MET A 54 11.93 -18.66 -6.28
N GLY A 55 12.08 -17.79 -5.28
CA GLY A 55 13.33 -17.37 -4.66
C GLY A 55 13.81 -18.24 -3.49
N GLY A 56 13.20 -19.39 -3.22
CA GLY A 56 13.64 -20.28 -2.13
C GLY A 56 14.97 -21.00 -2.43
N ILE A 57 15.91 -20.99 -1.48
CA ILE A 57 17.27 -21.56 -1.64
C ILE A 57 17.32 -23.10 -1.68
N HIS A 58 16.24 -23.79 -1.28
CA HIS A 58 16.20 -25.26 -1.22
C HIS A 58 15.23 -25.88 -2.22
N LYS A 59 14.01 -25.34 -2.29
CA LYS A 59 12.90 -25.88 -3.10
C LYS A 59 12.31 -24.86 -4.07
N GLY A 60 12.87 -23.65 -4.11
CA GLY A 60 12.44 -22.63 -5.05
C GLY A 60 12.95 -22.92 -6.46
N VAL A 61 12.32 -22.31 -7.46
CA VAL A 61 12.77 -22.38 -8.86
C VAL A 61 14.26 -22.08 -8.96
N GLN A 62 14.75 -21.08 -8.22
CA GLN A 62 16.17 -20.71 -8.29
C GLN A 62 17.13 -21.87 -7.96
N ALA A 63 16.83 -22.63 -6.91
CA ALA A 63 17.62 -23.77 -6.49
C ALA A 63 17.41 -24.95 -7.46
N CYS A 64 16.17 -25.19 -7.88
CA CYS A 64 15.85 -26.27 -8.81
C CYS A 64 16.55 -26.12 -10.16
N VAL A 65 16.59 -24.91 -10.74
CA VAL A 65 17.26 -24.66 -12.03
C VAL A 65 18.77 -24.89 -11.91
N THR A 66 19.41 -24.31 -10.89
CA THR A 66 20.85 -24.49 -10.64
C THR A 66 21.22 -25.95 -10.44
N ASN A 67 20.44 -26.69 -9.65
CA ASN A 67 20.66 -28.11 -9.40
C ASN A 67 20.44 -28.98 -10.65
N HIS A 68 19.38 -28.70 -11.42
CA HIS A 68 19.05 -29.48 -12.61
C HIS A 68 20.09 -29.29 -13.73
N LEU A 69 20.65 -28.09 -13.86
CA LEU A 69 21.68 -27.80 -14.86
C LEU A 69 23.10 -28.12 -14.38
N ASN A 70 23.28 -28.51 -13.12
CA ASN A 70 24.58 -28.76 -12.49
C ASN A 70 25.59 -27.61 -12.73
N ARG A 71 25.07 -26.38 -12.74
CA ARG A 71 25.81 -25.13 -13.00
C ARG A 71 25.14 -24.00 -12.25
N GLU A 72 25.94 -23.16 -11.60
CA GLU A 72 25.43 -21.99 -10.89
C GLU A 72 24.76 -21.02 -11.88
N ILE A 73 23.47 -20.78 -11.68
CA ILE A 73 22.69 -19.78 -12.41
C ILE A 73 22.38 -18.65 -11.44
N LEU A 74 22.93 -17.47 -11.72
CA LEU A 74 22.83 -16.31 -10.83
C LEU A 74 21.36 -15.95 -10.59
N HIS A 75 20.91 -15.98 -9.33
CA HIS A 75 19.59 -15.51 -8.96
C HIS A 75 19.63 -14.02 -8.59
N ILE A 76 18.86 -13.22 -9.32
CA ILE A 76 18.71 -11.78 -9.07
C ILE A 76 17.29 -11.53 -8.57
N PRO A 77 17.10 -11.20 -7.28
CA PRO A 77 15.77 -10.95 -6.75
C PRO A 77 15.17 -9.66 -7.33
N CYS A 78 13.85 -9.63 -7.49
CA CYS A 78 13.14 -8.46 -8.00
C CYS A 78 13.27 -7.26 -7.06
N GLY A 79 14.05 -6.25 -7.48
CA GLY A 79 14.26 -5.01 -6.72
C GLY A 79 12.95 -4.26 -6.42
N ALA A 80 12.05 -4.20 -7.40
CA ALA A 80 10.74 -3.55 -7.26
C ALA A 80 9.83 -4.28 -6.24
N HIS A 81 9.93 -5.60 -6.16
CA HIS A 81 9.19 -6.37 -5.14
C HIS A 81 9.78 -6.13 -3.75
N ASN A 82 11.11 -6.10 -3.63
CA ASN A 82 11.79 -5.84 -2.36
C ASN A 82 11.52 -4.43 -1.83
N SER A 83 11.53 -3.41 -2.70
CA SER A 83 11.18 -2.05 -2.31
C SER A 83 9.73 -1.98 -1.81
N ASN A 84 8.79 -2.65 -2.49
CA ASN A 84 7.40 -2.69 -2.06
C ASN A 84 7.24 -3.38 -0.69
N LEU A 85 7.87 -4.55 -0.48
CA LEU A 85 7.84 -5.25 0.81
C LEU A 85 8.40 -4.39 1.94
N ALA A 86 9.49 -3.66 1.71
CA ALA A 86 10.07 -2.79 2.73
C ALA A 86 9.09 -1.68 3.16
N VAL A 87 8.33 -1.11 2.22
CA VAL A 87 7.32 -0.08 2.53
C VAL A 87 6.10 -0.68 3.22
N GLU A 88 5.64 -1.84 2.76
CA GLU A 88 4.55 -2.58 3.41
C GLU A 88 4.88 -2.88 4.88
N TYR A 89 6.06 -3.46 5.14
CA TYR A 89 6.52 -3.72 6.50
C TYR A 89 6.62 -2.45 7.35
N ALA A 90 7.05 -1.33 6.78
CA ALA A 90 7.08 -0.07 7.51
C ALA A 90 5.68 0.45 7.87
N CYS A 91 4.70 0.28 6.97
CA CYS A 91 3.33 0.75 7.20
C CYS A 91 2.62 -0.06 8.29
N VAL A 92 2.80 -1.39 8.31
CA VAL A 92 2.18 -2.25 9.33
C VAL A 92 2.80 -2.08 10.73
N CYS A 93 3.88 -1.32 10.86
CA CYS A 93 4.45 -0.95 12.16
C CYS A 93 3.68 0.16 12.90
N SER A 94 2.71 0.83 12.25
CA SER A 94 1.88 1.85 12.91
C SER A 94 0.39 1.59 12.67
N ILE A 95 -0.36 1.63 13.78
CA ILE A 95 -1.80 1.37 13.78
C ILE A 95 -2.57 2.48 13.04
N GLU A 96 -2.06 3.70 13.08
CA GLU A 96 -2.61 4.85 12.37
C GLU A 96 -2.59 4.63 10.85
N TYR A 97 -1.49 4.11 10.30
CA TYR A 97 -1.41 3.78 8.89
C TYR A 97 -2.24 2.56 8.51
N ILE A 98 -2.29 1.53 9.36
CA ILE A 98 -3.21 0.40 9.15
C ILE A 98 -4.65 0.91 9.05
N ASN A 99 -5.07 1.77 9.98
CA ASN A 99 -6.40 2.37 9.98
C ASN A 99 -6.64 3.23 8.73
N LEU A 100 -5.64 4.00 8.28
CA LEU A 100 -5.74 4.78 7.04
C LEU A 100 -6.00 3.87 5.84
N PHE A 101 -5.20 2.82 5.65
CA PHE A 101 -5.39 1.90 4.52
C PHE A 101 -6.73 1.16 4.59
N MET A 102 -7.14 0.71 5.77
CA MET A 102 -8.47 0.13 5.95
C MET A 102 -9.58 1.12 5.58
N LEU A 103 -9.45 2.39 5.97
CA LEU A 103 -10.41 3.43 5.62
C LEU A 103 -10.47 3.71 4.11
N LEU A 104 -9.33 3.73 3.41
CA LEU A 104 -9.27 3.85 1.95
C LEU A 104 -9.97 2.68 1.26
N GLN A 105 -9.80 1.45 1.76
CA GLN A 105 -10.49 0.29 1.22
C GLN A 105 -12.00 0.30 1.53
N GLU A 106 -12.39 0.74 2.73
CA GLU A 106 -13.81 0.95 3.09
C GLU A 106 -14.46 1.96 2.15
N LEU A 107 -13.78 3.07 1.85
CA LEU A 107 -14.24 4.09 0.90
C LEU A 107 -14.46 3.49 -0.51
N TYR A 108 -13.46 2.78 -1.03
CA TYR A 108 -13.55 2.14 -2.33
C TYR A 108 -14.73 1.16 -2.39
N ASN A 109 -14.85 0.29 -1.38
CA ASN A 109 -15.94 -0.69 -1.30
C ASN A 109 -17.30 -0.02 -1.18
N TYR A 110 -17.41 1.07 -0.41
CA TYR A 110 -18.65 1.82 -0.25
C TYR A 110 -19.18 2.28 -1.61
N PHE A 111 -18.36 2.94 -2.43
CA PHE A 111 -18.84 3.41 -3.72
C PHE A 111 -19.00 2.30 -4.77
N THR A 112 -18.11 1.32 -4.81
CA THR A 112 -18.08 0.33 -5.91
C THR A 112 -19.03 -0.85 -5.74
N LEU A 113 -19.41 -1.21 -4.50
CA LEU A 113 -20.34 -2.33 -4.24
C LEU A 113 -21.82 -1.99 -4.52
N SER A 114 -22.14 -0.74 -4.85
CA SER A 114 -23.50 -0.32 -5.20
C SER A 114 -23.51 0.48 -6.49
N ILE A 115 -24.30 0.02 -7.47
CA ILE A 115 -24.45 0.71 -8.77
C ILE A 115 -24.95 2.14 -8.56
N LYS A 116 -25.90 2.36 -7.65
CA LYS A 116 -26.44 3.70 -7.35
C LYS A 116 -25.38 4.64 -6.77
N ARG A 117 -24.57 4.17 -5.80
CA ARG A 117 -23.51 4.99 -5.19
C ARG A 117 -22.36 5.24 -6.16
N CYS A 118 -21.99 4.22 -6.96
CA CYS A 118 -21.00 4.35 -8.01
C CYS A 118 -21.43 5.38 -9.07
N HIS A 119 -22.71 5.42 -9.43
CA HIS A 119 -23.25 6.41 -10.36
C HIS A 119 -23.08 7.84 -9.83
N VAL A 120 -23.46 8.10 -8.57
CA VAL A 120 -23.25 9.42 -7.93
C VAL A 120 -21.79 9.84 -7.96
N LEU A 121 -20.88 8.92 -7.64
CA LEU A 121 -19.44 9.20 -7.68
C LEU A 121 -18.97 9.57 -9.08
N ARG A 122 -19.38 8.81 -10.11
CA ARG A 122 -19.00 9.08 -11.50
C ARG A 122 -19.53 10.43 -11.97
N GLU A 123 -20.79 10.75 -11.68
CA GLU A 123 -21.37 12.04 -12.07
C GLU A 123 -20.68 13.23 -11.41
N ALA A 124 -20.21 13.09 -10.17
CA ALA A 124 -19.42 14.12 -9.51
C ALA A 124 -18.04 14.27 -10.16
N PHE A 125 -17.38 13.15 -10.47
CA PHE A 125 -16.04 13.15 -11.05
C PHE A 125 -16.04 13.65 -12.50
N ASP A 126 -17.05 13.31 -13.30
CA ASP A 126 -17.20 13.79 -14.68
C ASP A 126 -17.38 15.32 -14.76
N LYS A 127 -17.82 15.96 -13.68
CA LYS A 127 -17.98 17.41 -13.57
C LYS A 127 -16.71 18.13 -13.09
N SER A 128 -15.72 17.39 -12.59
CA SER A 128 -14.48 17.95 -12.05
C SER A 128 -13.31 17.63 -12.99
N PRO A 129 -12.59 18.64 -13.51
CA PRO A 129 -11.46 18.40 -14.41
C PRO A 129 -10.24 17.79 -13.71
N TYR A 130 -10.20 17.77 -12.37
CA TYR A 130 -9.06 17.30 -11.58
C TYR A 130 -9.33 16.00 -10.83
N ALA A 131 -10.60 15.55 -10.76
CA ALA A 131 -10.95 14.34 -10.03
C ALA A 131 -10.33 13.08 -10.65
N LEU A 132 -9.67 12.30 -9.80
CA LEU A 132 -9.14 10.98 -10.09
C LEU A 132 -10.07 9.89 -9.56
N HIS A 133 -10.29 8.84 -10.36
CA HIS A 133 -11.06 7.68 -9.92
C HIS A 133 -10.43 7.00 -8.71
N ILE A 134 -11.25 6.73 -7.67
CA ILE A 134 -10.83 5.99 -6.48
C ILE A 134 -10.40 4.59 -6.87
N LYS A 135 -9.27 4.14 -6.34
CA LYS A 135 -8.69 2.82 -6.61
C LYS A 135 -8.72 1.93 -5.38
N SER A 136 -8.94 0.63 -5.60
CA SER A 136 -8.76 -0.38 -4.56
C SER A 136 -7.30 -0.47 -4.15
N LEU A 137 -7.06 -0.82 -2.89
CA LEU A 137 -5.72 -1.19 -2.46
C LEU A 137 -5.27 -2.50 -3.09
N SER A 138 -3.97 -2.72 -3.09
CA SER A 138 -3.35 -3.98 -3.50
C SER A 138 -2.32 -4.41 -2.48
N ASP A 139 -2.48 -5.65 -2.00
CA ASP A 139 -1.49 -6.29 -1.14
C ASP A 139 -0.18 -6.59 -1.88
N THR A 140 -0.23 -6.69 -3.22
CA THR A 140 0.93 -7.11 -4.03
C THR A 140 1.56 -5.97 -4.83
N ARG A 141 0.85 -4.86 -5.05
CA ARG A 141 1.31 -3.73 -5.87
C ARG A 141 1.19 -2.43 -5.09
N TRP A 142 2.28 -2.05 -4.43
CA TRP A 142 2.33 -0.79 -3.67
C TRP A 142 2.08 0.47 -4.51
N THR A 143 2.33 0.40 -5.82
CA THR A 143 1.96 1.46 -6.77
C THR A 143 0.46 1.75 -6.74
N ALA A 144 -0.39 0.72 -6.64
CA ALA A 144 -1.84 0.90 -6.51
C ALA A 144 -2.23 1.61 -5.20
N ASN A 145 -1.47 1.37 -4.12
CA ASN A 145 -1.72 2.02 -2.83
C ASN A 145 -1.38 3.51 -2.89
N TYR A 146 -0.28 3.89 -3.55
CA TYR A 146 0.02 5.29 -3.84
C TYR A 146 -1.09 5.94 -4.68
N GLU A 147 -1.51 5.29 -5.77
CA GLU A 147 -2.56 5.84 -6.62
C GLU A 147 -3.90 5.98 -5.89
N SER A 148 -4.21 5.09 -4.93
CA SER A 148 -5.40 5.20 -4.08
C SER A 148 -5.34 6.42 -3.16
N ILE A 149 -4.21 6.64 -2.46
CA ILE A 149 -3.99 7.82 -1.62
C ILE A 149 -4.09 9.10 -2.46
N HIS A 150 -3.37 9.14 -3.58
CA HIS A 150 -3.33 10.30 -4.44
C HIS A 150 -4.71 10.61 -5.04
N ALA A 151 -5.47 9.60 -5.46
CA ALA A 151 -6.82 9.81 -5.97
C ALA A 151 -7.79 10.35 -4.92
N VAL A 152 -7.69 9.90 -3.67
CA VAL A 152 -8.51 10.43 -2.57
C VAL A 152 -8.16 11.88 -2.24
N ILE A 153 -6.88 12.23 -2.35
CA ILE A 153 -6.42 13.60 -2.10
C ILE A 153 -6.89 14.57 -3.18
N GLU A 154 -6.72 14.19 -4.46
CA GLU A 154 -7.10 15.06 -5.59
C GLU A 154 -8.62 15.20 -5.73
N SER A 155 -9.39 14.15 -5.38
CA SER A 155 -10.85 14.13 -5.47
C SER A 155 -11.55 14.35 -4.13
N TYR A 156 -10.86 14.91 -3.14
CA TYR A 156 -11.35 14.93 -1.75
C TYR A 156 -12.70 15.65 -1.63
N ASP A 157 -12.82 16.84 -2.23
CA ASP A 157 -14.03 17.65 -2.14
C ASP A 157 -15.22 16.98 -2.84
N GLU A 158 -14.99 16.37 -4.00
CA GLU A 158 -16.00 15.59 -4.72
C GLU A 158 -16.45 14.38 -3.91
N ILE A 159 -15.54 13.69 -3.21
CA ILE A 159 -15.86 12.56 -2.33
C ILE A 159 -16.76 13.03 -1.17
N ILE A 160 -16.41 14.14 -0.50
CA ILE A 160 -17.22 14.69 0.60
C ILE A 160 -18.60 15.12 0.08
N TYR A 161 -18.66 15.75 -1.09
CA TYR A 161 -19.92 16.12 -1.74
C TYR A 161 -20.79 14.90 -2.08
N CYS A 162 -20.18 13.82 -2.59
CA CYS A 162 -20.90 12.57 -2.87
C CYS A 162 -21.53 11.96 -1.61
N PHE A 163 -20.83 12.00 -0.47
CA PHE A 163 -21.40 11.54 0.80
C PHE A 163 -22.64 12.36 1.18
N HIS A 164 -22.58 13.68 1.03
CA HIS A 164 -23.72 14.57 1.29
C HIS A 164 -24.93 14.25 0.39
N LEU A 165 -24.71 14.07 -0.92
CA LEU A 165 -25.77 13.68 -1.85
C LEU A 165 -26.43 12.35 -1.49
N ILE A 166 -25.66 11.37 -1.04
CA ILE A 166 -26.20 10.05 -0.65
C ILE A 166 -26.99 10.15 0.66
N GLU A 167 -26.51 10.94 1.63
CA GLU A 167 -27.19 11.15 2.92
C GLU A 167 -28.58 11.79 2.73
N GLU A 168 -28.68 12.80 1.86
CA GLU A 168 -29.93 13.52 1.61
C GLU A 168 -30.86 12.79 0.64
N GLY A 169 -30.32 12.05 -0.34
CA GLY A 169 -31.09 11.42 -1.41
C GLY A 169 -32.11 10.37 -0.92
N GLU A 170 -33.39 10.55 -1.23
CA GLU A 170 -34.48 9.63 -0.86
C GLU A 170 -34.34 8.24 -1.49
N GLN A 171 -33.60 8.12 -2.59
CA GLN A 171 -33.37 6.88 -3.34
C GLN A 171 -32.44 5.88 -2.65
N PHE A 172 -31.82 6.28 -1.53
CA PHE A 172 -30.90 5.49 -0.74
C PHE A 172 -31.55 4.98 0.55
N ASP A 173 -31.25 3.73 0.90
CA ASP A 173 -31.73 3.12 2.13
C ASP A 173 -31.03 3.70 3.38
N LYS A 174 -31.63 3.46 4.56
CA LYS A 174 -31.13 4.00 5.83
C LYS A 174 -29.72 3.52 6.17
N GLU A 175 -29.37 2.30 5.79
CA GLU A 175 -28.04 1.73 6.07
C GLU A 175 -26.98 2.41 5.21
N SER A 176 -27.21 2.56 3.90
CA SER A 176 -26.32 3.29 2.99
C SER A 176 -26.06 4.73 3.45
N LYS A 177 -27.10 5.42 3.93
CA LYS A 177 -27.00 6.78 4.47
C LYS A 177 -26.16 6.82 5.75
N LEU A 178 -26.41 5.92 6.69
CA LEU A 178 -25.66 5.84 7.95
C LEU A 178 -24.18 5.48 7.70
N GLN A 179 -23.91 4.51 6.83
CA GLN A 179 -22.56 4.14 6.42
C GLN A 179 -21.82 5.33 5.78
N GLY A 180 -22.49 6.05 4.87
CA GLY A 180 -21.94 7.25 4.22
C GLY A 180 -21.59 8.34 5.22
N LYS A 181 -22.52 8.66 6.13
CA LYS A 181 -22.29 9.63 7.21
C LYS A 181 -21.12 9.25 8.11
N ASN A 182 -21.03 7.98 8.49
CA ASN A 182 -19.94 7.48 9.31
C ASN A 182 -18.59 7.62 8.58
N LEU A 183 -18.50 7.21 7.32
CA LEU A 183 -17.29 7.37 6.51
C LEU A 183 -16.92 8.84 6.34
N ARG A 184 -17.90 9.70 6.00
CA ARG A 184 -17.68 11.15 5.88
C ARG A 184 -17.07 11.72 7.16
N SER A 185 -17.60 11.36 8.33
CA SER A 185 -17.05 11.82 9.61
C SER A 185 -15.63 11.33 9.90
N LYS A 186 -15.24 10.16 9.38
CA LYS A 186 -13.85 9.66 9.50
C LYS A 186 -12.91 10.47 8.60
N PHE A 187 -13.32 10.77 7.37
CA PHE A 187 -12.52 11.57 6.42
C PHE A 187 -12.39 13.03 6.86
N ILE A 188 -13.46 13.61 7.40
CA ILE A 188 -13.45 14.93 8.06
C ILE A 188 -12.87 14.78 9.48
N SER A 189 -11.61 14.36 9.55
CA SER A 189 -10.84 14.35 10.78
C SER A 189 -9.43 14.86 10.51
N TYR A 190 -8.94 15.69 11.44
CA TYR A 190 -7.59 16.23 11.37
C TYR A 190 -6.53 15.12 11.23
N GLU A 191 -6.66 14.05 12.02
CA GLU A 191 -5.77 12.90 11.99
C GLU A 191 -5.67 12.28 10.59
N ILE A 192 -6.81 12.00 9.94
CA ILE A 192 -6.81 11.35 8.61
C ILE A 192 -6.24 12.27 7.54
N ILE A 193 -6.53 13.57 7.56
CA ILE A 193 -5.98 14.53 6.58
C ILE A 193 -4.45 14.60 6.69
N VAL A 194 -3.94 14.71 7.92
CA VAL A 194 -2.50 14.73 8.18
C VAL A 194 -1.84 13.42 7.72
N LEU A 195 -2.45 12.28 8.04
CA LEU A 195 -1.93 10.96 7.63
C LEU A 195 -1.94 10.79 6.10
N LEU A 196 -2.99 11.22 5.41
CA LEU A 196 -3.07 11.21 3.94
C LEU A 196 -1.93 12.03 3.33
N LYS A 197 -1.75 13.27 3.77
CA LYS A 197 -0.72 14.18 3.23
C LYS A 197 0.69 13.74 3.56
N PHE A 198 0.91 13.22 4.77
CA PHE A 198 2.19 12.62 5.13
C PHE A 198 2.50 11.42 4.24
N MET A 199 1.55 10.49 4.07
CA MET A 199 1.74 9.29 3.28
C MET A 199 1.90 9.58 1.80
N GLU A 200 1.19 10.56 1.24
CA GLU A 200 1.36 10.99 -0.15
C GLU A 200 2.83 11.31 -0.45
N ASN A 201 3.51 12.04 0.44
CA ASN A 201 4.91 12.40 0.25
C ASN A 201 5.84 11.18 0.25
N ILE A 202 5.65 10.26 1.20
CA ILE A 202 6.46 9.05 1.32
C ILE A 202 6.19 8.10 0.15
N THR A 203 4.92 7.83 -0.11
CA THR A 203 4.50 6.86 -1.14
C THR A 203 4.77 7.36 -2.55
N ARG A 204 4.75 8.67 -2.82
CA ARG A 204 5.21 9.23 -4.10
C ARG A 204 6.68 8.92 -4.34
N THR A 205 7.52 9.09 -3.33
CA THR A 205 8.97 8.83 -3.41
C THR A 205 9.25 7.35 -3.66
N THR A 206 8.58 6.46 -2.91
CA THR A 206 8.76 5.02 -3.06
C THR A 206 8.11 4.47 -4.34
N ASN A 207 6.99 5.03 -4.78
CA ASN A 207 6.36 4.72 -6.06
C ASN A 207 7.28 5.08 -7.23
N SER A 208 7.92 6.27 -7.18
CA SER A 208 8.91 6.66 -8.18
C SER A 208 10.04 5.63 -8.26
N LEU A 209 10.60 5.20 -7.13
CA LEU A 209 11.61 4.14 -7.12
C LEU A 209 11.09 2.85 -7.78
N THR A 210 9.92 2.35 -7.38
CA THR A 210 9.35 1.12 -7.93
C THR A 210 9.10 1.19 -9.44
N VAL A 211 8.60 2.32 -9.95
CA VAL A 211 8.40 2.54 -11.41
C VAL A 211 9.73 2.51 -12.15
N HIS A 212 10.76 3.20 -11.64
CA HIS A 212 12.07 3.20 -12.29
C HIS A 212 12.73 1.82 -12.25
N LEU A 213 12.62 1.08 -11.13
CA LEU A 213 13.11 -0.29 -10.99
C LEU A 213 12.48 -1.28 -11.97
N GLN A 214 11.32 -0.94 -12.54
CA GLN A 214 10.62 -1.74 -13.56
C GLN A 214 10.89 -1.26 -14.99
N SER A 215 11.73 -0.23 -15.17
CA SER A 215 12.09 0.28 -16.50
C SER A 215 12.94 -0.72 -17.28
N LYS A 216 12.62 -0.87 -18.57
CA LYS A 216 13.29 -1.84 -19.47
C LYS A 216 14.77 -1.53 -19.70
N GLN A 217 15.14 -0.26 -19.63
CA GLN A 217 16.50 0.21 -19.91
C GLN A 217 17.36 0.34 -18.64
N LEU A 218 16.84 -0.04 -17.47
CA LEU A 218 17.57 0.12 -16.22
C LEU A 218 18.62 -0.99 -16.03
N ASP A 219 19.88 -0.60 -15.93
CA ASP A 219 20.96 -1.51 -15.54
C ASP A 219 21.11 -1.61 -14.01
N ILE A 220 21.88 -2.61 -13.55
CA ILE A 220 22.06 -2.92 -12.13
C ILE A 220 22.75 -1.76 -11.37
N LEU A 221 23.72 -1.08 -11.97
CA LEU A 221 24.44 0.02 -11.30
C LEU A 221 23.51 1.22 -11.11
N SER A 222 22.76 1.58 -12.16
CA SER A 222 21.74 2.63 -12.08
C SER A 222 20.65 2.28 -11.06
N SER A 223 20.25 1.01 -10.96
CA SER A 223 19.32 0.52 -9.93
C SER A 223 19.86 0.73 -8.51
N MET A 224 21.13 0.40 -8.25
CA MET A 224 21.76 0.63 -6.95
C MET A 224 21.83 2.12 -6.59
N GLU A 225 22.12 2.98 -7.58
CA GLU A 225 22.15 4.43 -7.38
C GLU A 225 20.75 4.98 -7.06
N LEU A 226 19.71 4.55 -7.78
CA LEU A 226 18.33 4.93 -7.51
C LEU A 226 17.88 4.55 -6.10
N ILE A 227 18.18 3.33 -5.65
CA ILE A 227 17.88 2.88 -4.29
C ILE A 227 18.63 3.75 -3.28
N THR A 228 19.91 4.00 -3.50
CA THR A 228 20.76 4.82 -2.60
C THR A 228 20.24 6.25 -2.49
N ASN A 229 19.87 6.85 -3.61
CA ASN A 229 19.33 8.21 -3.65
C ASN A 229 17.94 8.28 -3.01
N THR A 230 17.08 7.28 -3.24
CA THR A 230 15.78 7.18 -2.56
C THR A 230 15.94 7.08 -1.04
N LEU A 231 16.90 6.29 -0.56
CA LEU A 231 17.21 6.22 0.88
C LEU A 231 17.70 7.55 1.43
N LYS A 232 18.50 8.31 0.68
CA LYS A 232 18.91 9.67 1.08
C LYS A 232 17.71 10.60 1.17
N LEU A 233 16.82 10.59 0.18
CA LEU A 233 15.60 11.41 0.19
C LEU A 233 14.71 11.10 1.39
N ILE A 234 14.45 9.82 1.67
CA ILE A 234 13.65 9.41 2.84
C ILE A 234 14.32 9.87 4.15
N LYS A 235 15.65 9.78 4.26
CA LYS A 235 16.40 10.28 5.43
C LYS A 235 16.31 11.80 5.57
N MET A 236 16.35 12.53 4.46
CA MET A 236 16.16 13.99 4.47
C MET A 236 14.75 14.34 4.95
N MET A 237 13.72 13.69 4.41
CA MET A 237 12.33 13.89 4.81
C MET A 237 12.11 13.60 6.30
N ARG A 238 12.74 12.55 6.83
CA ARG A 238 12.67 12.21 8.26
C ARG A 238 13.20 13.32 9.17
N ASN A 239 14.19 14.08 8.70
CA ASN A 239 14.85 15.12 9.49
C ASN A 239 14.36 16.54 9.12
N ASP A 240 13.30 16.65 8.31
CA ASP A 240 12.72 17.92 7.88
C ASP A 240 11.50 18.29 8.73
N ASP A 241 11.79 18.82 9.93
CA ASP A 241 10.76 19.29 10.86
C ASP A 241 9.88 20.40 10.26
N GLN A 242 10.41 21.20 9.33
CA GLN A 242 9.65 22.28 8.72
C GLN A 242 8.60 21.72 7.76
N SER A 243 8.95 20.74 6.94
CA SER A 243 7.99 20.04 6.09
C SER A 243 6.90 19.35 6.91
N LEU A 244 7.24 18.75 8.06
CA LEU A 244 6.25 18.16 8.95
C LEU A 244 5.30 19.22 9.52
N LYS A 245 5.82 20.35 10.01
CA LYS A 245 4.99 21.48 10.48
C LYS A 245 4.05 22.01 9.41
N ASN A 246 4.52 22.09 8.17
CA ASN A 246 3.70 22.53 7.04
C ASN A 246 2.53 21.55 6.78
N ILE A 247 2.74 20.24 6.93
CA ILE A 247 1.67 19.23 6.80
C ILE A 247 0.63 19.40 7.92
N LEU A 248 1.08 19.64 9.15
CA LEU A 248 0.18 19.88 10.29
C LEU A 248 -0.68 21.14 10.06
N LEU A 249 -0.05 22.27 9.72
CA LEU A 249 -0.74 23.52 9.41
C LEU A 249 -1.72 23.38 8.23
N LEU A 250 -1.37 22.59 7.22
CA LEU A 250 -2.27 22.28 6.11
C LEU A 250 -3.50 21.51 6.61
N GLY A 251 -3.32 20.55 7.50
CA GLY A 251 -4.41 19.81 8.12
C GLY A 251 -5.34 20.71 8.93
N GLU A 252 -4.80 21.65 9.69
CA GLU A 252 -5.57 22.62 10.50
C GLU A 252 -6.44 23.49 9.58
N LYS A 253 -5.83 24.06 8.54
CA LYS A 253 -6.53 24.87 7.55
C LYS A 253 -7.62 24.08 6.81
N HIS A 254 -7.37 22.81 6.53
CA HIS A 254 -8.33 21.97 5.81
C HIS A 254 -9.54 21.62 6.67
N ILE A 255 -9.38 21.46 7.98
CA ILE A 255 -10.46 21.09 8.89
C ILE A 255 -11.24 22.29 9.46
N GLU A 256 -10.66 23.50 9.40
CA GLU A 256 -11.28 24.76 9.87
C GLU A 256 -12.74 24.95 9.42
N PRO A 257 -13.15 24.68 8.17
CA PRO A 257 -14.55 24.85 7.73
C PRO A 257 -15.54 23.89 8.40
N TYR A 258 -15.07 22.84 9.04
CA TYR A 258 -15.89 21.73 9.56
C TYR A 258 -16.09 21.77 11.08
N ASP A 259 -15.54 22.77 11.79
CA ASP A 259 -15.63 22.95 13.25
C ASP A 259 -15.28 21.66 14.04
N VAL A 260 -14.19 21.00 13.65
CA VAL A 260 -13.72 19.77 14.29
C VAL A 260 -12.67 20.11 15.34
N ASP A 261 -12.82 19.51 16.52
CA ASP A 261 -11.80 19.52 17.57
C ASP A 261 -10.55 18.74 17.10
N ILE A 262 -9.49 19.49 16.77
CA ILE A 262 -8.17 19.01 16.34
C ILE A 262 -7.52 18.15 17.43
N ASP A 263 -7.70 18.53 18.70
CA ASP A 263 -7.04 17.89 19.84
C ASP A 263 -7.81 16.65 20.32
N LYS A 264 -9.04 16.42 19.86
CA LYS A 264 -9.87 15.28 20.26
C LYS A 264 -9.13 13.94 20.15
N GLY A 265 -8.39 13.78 19.08
CA GLY A 265 -7.59 12.60 18.78
C GLY A 265 -6.44 12.39 19.76
N PHE A 266 -5.59 13.42 19.88
CA PHE A 266 -4.49 13.48 20.82
C PHE A 266 -4.96 13.26 22.27
N ASN A 267 -5.99 13.98 22.69
CA ASN A 267 -6.57 13.87 24.02
C ASN A 267 -7.16 12.49 24.30
N ARG A 268 -7.69 11.78 23.28
CA ARG A 268 -8.17 10.40 23.44
C ARG A 268 -7.02 9.43 23.69
N LEU A 269 -5.91 9.57 22.98
CA LEU A 269 -4.76 8.66 23.06
C LEU A 269 -3.86 8.94 24.26
N HIS A 270 -3.79 10.20 24.69
CA HIS A 270 -2.95 10.67 25.80
C HIS A 270 -3.74 11.01 27.06
N ARG A 271 -4.92 10.38 27.26
CA ARG A 271 -5.64 10.52 28.53
C ARG A 271 -4.74 10.07 29.66
N PHE A 272 -4.45 10.98 30.60
CA PHE A 272 -3.89 10.58 31.88
C PHE A 272 -4.85 9.59 32.52
N HIS A 273 -4.36 8.37 32.76
CA HIS A 273 -5.13 7.37 33.48
C HIS A 273 -5.33 7.90 34.90
N GLN A 274 -6.53 8.42 35.20
CA GLN A 274 -6.87 8.68 36.59
C GLN A 274 -6.88 7.33 37.31
N PRO A 275 -6.18 7.18 38.44
CA PRO A 275 -6.27 5.96 39.23
C PRO A 275 -7.72 5.73 39.61
N SER A 276 -8.21 4.49 39.50
CA SER A 276 -9.60 4.18 39.81
C SER A 276 -9.89 4.59 41.25
N CYS A 277 -10.76 5.58 41.46
CA CYS A 277 -11.31 5.88 42.77
C CYS A 277 -12.33 4.81 43.15
N ARG A 278 -11.87 3.58 43.40
CA ARG A 278 -12.63 2.60 44.20
C ARG A 278 -12.24 2.82 45.65
N ILE A 279 -12.72 3.91 46.22
CA ILE A 279 -12.93 3.95 47.67
C ILE A 279 -14.28 3.28 47.86
N ASP A 280 -14.27 2.00 48.22
CA ASP A 280 -15.46 1.30 48.67
C ASP A 280 -15.94 2.03 49.93
N PRO A 281 -17.11 2.70 49.95
CA PRO A 281 -17.55 3.45 51.13
C PRO A 281 -18.02 2.54 52.27
N LYS A 282 -17.93 1.21 52.09
CA LYS A 282 -18.21 0.20 53.10
C LYS A 282 -16.98 -0.67 53.32
N PRO A 283 -16.24 -0.51 54.43
CA PRO A 283 -15.23 -1.49 54.79
C PRO A 283 -15.90 -2.85 54.96
N ALA A 284 -15.23 -3.91 54.50
CA ALA A 284 -15.70 -5.28 54.56
C ALA A 284 -16.41 -5.59 55.89
N LYS A 285 -17.67 -6.03 55.83
CA LYS A 285 -18.29 -6.68 56.98
C LYS A 285 -17.39 -7.85 57.35
N VAL A 286 -16.78 -7.77 58.52
CA VAL A 286 -16.04 -8.87 59.14
C VAL A 286 -16.97 -10.08 59.16
N VAL A 287 -16.70 -11.07 58.32
CA VAL A 287 -17.36 -12.37 58.40
C VAL A 287 -16.87 -13.01 59.69
N GLN A 288 -17.70 -13.00 60.72
CA GLN A 288 -17.47 -13.85 61.89
C GLN A 288 -17.65 -15.30 61.45
N LEU A 289 -16.54 -16.05 61.38
CA LEU A 289 -16.58 -17.50 61.33
C LEU A 289 -17.08 -17.99 62.69
N THR A 290 -18.34 -18.41 62.75
CA THR A 290 -18.83 -19.26 63.85
C THR A 290 -18.18 -20.63 63.75
N ARG A 291 -17.64 -21.11 64.88
CA ARG A 291 -17.14 -22.48 65.07
C ARG A 291 -18.24 -23.51 64.86
#